data_AF-A0A9D8RKK4-F1
#
_entry.id   AF-A0A9D8RKK4-F1
#
_cell.length_a   1.000
_cell.length_b   1.000
_cell.length_c   1.000
_cell.angle_alpha   90.00
_cell.angle_beta   90.00
_cell.angle_gamma   90.00
#
_symmetry.space_group_name_H-M   'P 1'
#
loop_
_entity.id
_entity.type
_entity.pdbx_description
1 polymer ?
#
loop_
_entity_poly.entity_id
_entity_poly.type
_entity_poly.pdbx_seq_one_letter_code
_entity_poly.pdbx_strand_id
1 'polypeptide(L)'
;MKRFFITLLALTAAVATMAQEARQIQVIGHRGGRYEFEENTLAAFKGSYEKGVRGYETDIRMTADGELVILHDASLKRMTDVDMDVEKSTRKEIKKVKTKQGNPILFVDELVDYFRGSDIAYIEWEMKSDNYSEEQLRVYCDKAYKIVMDGKPEGALYLFSSFDHRSLRIMKELHPDAVCMLITGEAMNEKTIETTKSLGLNRVACGVEG
;
A
#
# COMPACT_ATOMS: atom_id res chain seq x y z
N MET A 1 -27.20 -52.50 12.81
CA MET A 1 -27.40 -51.14 12.26
C MET A 1 -27.05 -50.03 13.27
N LYS A 2 -25.84 -50.01 13.86
CA LYS A 2 -25.41 -48.95 14.82
C LYS A 2 -23.90 -48.62 14.76
N ARG A 3 -23.24 -48.86 13.61
CA ARG A 3 -21.80 -48.58 13.44
C ARG A 3 -21.47 -47.67 12.25
N PHE A 4 -22.47 -47.15 11.53
CA PHE A 4 -22.26 -46.31 10.35
C PHE A 4 -22.45 -44.79 10.61
N PHE A 5 -22.80 -44.38 11.83
CA PHE A 5 -23.08 -42.97 12.15
C PHE A 5 -21.92 -42.21 12.83
N ILE A 6 -20.88 -42.90 13.30
CA ILE A 6 -19.80 -42.25 14.06
C ILE A 6 -18.66 -41.74 13.14
N THR A 7 -18.45 -42.38 11.97
CA THR A 7 -17.38 -41.99 11.04
C THR A 7 -17.69 -40.70 10.26
N LEU A 8 -18.98 -40.38 10.05
CA LEU A 8 -19.40 -39.18 9.32
C LEU A 8 -19.24 -37.90 10.17
N LEU A 9 -19.43 -38.00 11.50
CA LEU A 9 -19.32 -36.87 12.43
C LEU A 9 -17.86 -36.42 12.66
N ALA A 10 -16.93 -37.39 12.67
CA ALA A 10 -15.50 -37.10 12.82
C ALA A 10 -14.90 -36.43 11.58
N LEU A 11 -15.40 -36.78 10.38
CA LEU A 11 -14.98 -36.12 9.13
C LEU A 11 -15.48 -34.67 9.06
N THR A 12 -16.71 -34.39 9.50
CA THR A 12 -17.24 -33.02 9.51
C THR A 12 -16.53 -32.10 10.50
N ALA A 13 -16.08 -32.62 11.65
CA ALA A 13 -15.34 -31.84 12.64
C ALA A 13 -13.90 -31.51 12.17
N ALA A 14 -13.26 -32.42 11.44
CA ALA A 14 -11.93 -32.20 10.86
C ALA A 14 -11.92 -31.21 9.69
N VAL A 15 -13.02 -31.13 8.91
CA VAL A 15 -13.16 -30.13 7.83
C VAL A 15 -13.48 -28.74 8.39
N ALA A 16 -14.25 -28.66 9.48
CA ALA A 16 -14.57 -27.38 10.13
C ALA A 16 -13.37 -26.72 10.83
N THR A 17 -12.38 -27.51 11.28
CA THR A 17 -11.16 -26.98 11.92
C THR A 17 -10.16 -26.38 10.92
N MET A 18 -10.21 -26.76 9.65
CA MET A 18 -9.36 -26.17 8.60
C MET A 18 -9.88 -24.82 8.09
N ALA A 19 -11.18 -24.53 8.27
CA ALA A 19 -11.82 -23.31 7.79
C ALA A 19 -11.74 -22.14 8.79
N GLN A 20 -11.24 -22.39 10.00
CA GLN A 20 -10.92 -21.34 10.95
C GLN A 20 -9.46 -20.92 10.74
N GLU A 21 -9.13 -20.37 9.57
CA GLU A 21 -7.99 -19.45 9.51
C GLU A 21 -8.31 -18.36 10.53
N ALA A 22 -7.57 -18.34 11.64
CA ALA A 22 -7.66 -17.24 12.58
C ALA A 22 -7.41 -15.97 11.76
N ARG A 23 -8.42 -15.10 11.65
CA ARG A 23 -8.26 -13.78 11.03
C ARG A 23 -7.16 -13.07 11.79
N GLN A 24 -5.94 -13.12 11.25
CA GLN A 24 -4.78 -12.51 11.88
C GLN A 24 -4.95 -11.00 11.74
N ILE A 25 -5.00 -10.30 12.87
CA ILE A 25 -4.93 -8.85 12.87
C ILE A 25 -3.54 -8.48 12.38
N GLN A 26 -3.46 -7.79 11.25
CA GLN A 26 -2.21 -7.25 10.74
C GLN A 26 -1.98 -5.87 11.35
N VAL A 27 -0.78 -5.67 11.90
CA VAL A 27 -0.31 -4.36 12.34
C VAL A 27 0.45 -3.74 11.18
N ILE A 28 -0.02 -2.58 10.73
CA ILE A 28 0.52 -1.88 9.56
C ILE A 28 1.16 -0.56 10.05
N GLY A 29 2.47 -0.42 9.84
CA GLY A 29 3.19 0.82 10.13
C GLY A 29 2.85 1.90 9.11
N HIS A 30 1.91 2.78 9.44
CA HIS A 30 1.52 3.96 8.65
C HIS A 30 2.76 4.81 8.33
N ARG A 31 3.04 5.02 7.04
CA ARG A 31 4.24 5.68 6.49
C ARG A 31 5.55 5.16 7.06
N GLY A 32 5.68 3.85 7.20
CA GLY A 32 6.87 3.21 7.78
C GLY A 32 6.94 3.22 9.31
N GLY A 33 5.98 3.82 10.02
CA GLY A 33 6.00 3.98 11.48
C GLY A 33 6.15 5.43 11.95
N ARG A 34 5.40 6.35 11.33
CA ARG A 34 5.49 7.82 11.49
C ARG A 34 5.44 8.40 12.92
N TYR A 35 4.97 7.63 13.90
CA TYR A 35 4.93 8.07 15.29
C TYR A 35 6.24 7.81 16.04
N GLU A 36 7.06 6.89 15.54
CA GLU A 36 8.35 6.52 16.15
C GLU A 36 9.54 7.06 15.34
N PHE A 37 9.36 7.22 14.03
CA PHE A 37 10.38 7.67 13.10
C PHE A 37 9.82 8.73 12.16
N GLU A 38 10.70 9.47 11.48
CA GLU A 38 10.28 10.43 10.46
C GLU A 38 9.62 9.71 9.28
N GLU A 39 8.34 10.03 9.04
CA GLU A 39 7.47 9.33 8.09
C GLU A 39 8.10 9.17 6.69
N ASN A 40 7.80 8.05 6.02
CA ASN A 40 8.14 7.83 4.61
C ASN A 40 9.66 7.92 4.30
N THR A 41 10.51 7.67 5.30
CA THR A 41 11.96 7.56 5.15
C THR A 41 12.43 6.12 5.26
N LEU A 42 13.54 5.76 4.62
CA LEU A 42 14.12 4.41 4.76
C LEU A 42 14.46 4.10 6.23
N ALA A 43 14.84 5.12 6.99
CA ALA A 43 15.09 5.01 8.43
C ALA A 43 13.84 4.57 9.20
N ALA A 44 12.64 5.05 8.84
CA ALA A 44 11.39 4.61 9.45
C ALA A 44 11.10 3.13 9.16
N PHE A 45 11.16 2.73 7.89
CA PHE A 45 10.94 1.34 7.49
C PHE A 45 11.92 0.39 8.17
N LYS A 46 13.21 0.73 8.14
CA LYS A 46 14.28 -0.05 8.78
C LYS A 46 14.10 -0.15 10.29
N GLY A 47 13.88 0.98 10.97
CA GLY A 47 13.73 1.02 12.42
C GLY A 47 12.50 0.24 12.91
N SER A 48 11.38 0.33 12.18
CA SER A 48 10.18 -0.47 12.45
C SER A 48 10.40 -1.96 12.17
N TYR A 49 11.13 -2.29 11.10
CA TYR A 49 11.46 -3.68 10.74
C TYR A 49 12.32 -4.35 11.82
N GLU A 50 13.32 -3.63 12.34
CA GLU A 50 14.16 -4.05 13.47
C GLU A 50 13.36 -4.30 14.76
N LYS A 51 12.20 -3.64 14.91
CA LYS A 51 11.26 -3.82 16.03
C LYS A 51 10.25 -4.95 15.81
N GLY A 52 10.33 -5.69 14.71
CA GLY A 52 9.45 -6.82 14.41
C GLY A 52 8.19 -6.49 13.62
N VAL A 53 8.04 -5.24 13.16
CA VAL A 53 6.93 -4.88 12.24
C VAL A 53 7.18 -5.55 10.89
N ARG A 54 6.12 -6.11 10.29
CA ARG A 54 6.16 -6.80 8.99
C ARG A 54 5.07 -6.33 8.01
N GLY A 55 4.28 -5.34 8.41
CA GLY A 55 3.26 -4.71 7.60
C GLY A 55 3.47 -3.20 7.56
N TYR A 56 3.36 -2.59 6.39
CA TYR A 56 3.55 -1.15 6.22
C TYR A 56 2.53 -0.56 5.26
N GLU A 57 2.27 0.72 5.43
CA GLU A 57 1.61 1.55 4.44
C GLU A 57 2.59 2.67 4.05
N THR A 58 2.51 3.11 2.79
CA THR A 58 3.28 4.24 2.29
C THR A 58 2.55 4.92 1.13
N ASP A 59 2.92 6.17 0.87
CA ASP A 59 2.33 7.02 -0.16
C ASP A 59 3.25 7.15 -1.36
N ILE A 60 2.73 6.99 -2.58
CA ILE A 60 3.51 7.12 -3.81
C ILE A 60 3.02 8.29 -4.67
N ARG A 61 3.95 9.11 -5.17
CA ARG A 61 3.71 10.20 -6.13
C ARG A 61 4.67 10.10 -7.31
N MET A 62 4.32 10.70 -8.43
CA MET A 62 5.15 10.78 -9.64
C MET A 62 5.80 12.16 -9.78
N THR A 63 7.10 12.17 -10.07
CA THR A 63 7.89 13.38 -10.35
C THR A 63 7.66 13.86 -11.79
N ALA A 64 8.17 15.05 -12.12
CA ALA A 64 8.07 15.62 -13.48
C ALA A 64 8.78 14.77 -14.55
N ASP A 65 9.84 14.05 -14.18
CA ASP A 65 10.56 13.09 -15.02
C ASP A 65 10.01 11.66 -14.93
N GLY A 66 8.83 11.49 -14.32
CA GLY A 66 8.10 10.22 -14.27
C GLY A 66 8.63 9.22 -13.24
N GLU A 67 9.57 9.59 -12.37
CA GLU A 67 10.07 8.75 -11.29
C GLU A 67 9.08 8.67 -10.12
N LEU A 68 9.09 7.58 -9.36
CA LEU A 68 8.14 7.38 -8.27
C LEU A 68 8.79 7.67 -6.91
N VAL A 69 8.31 8.70 -6.23
CA VAL A 69 8.79 9.15 -4.93
C VAL A 69 7.83 8.73 -3.82
N ILE A 70 8.37 8.42 -2.65
CA ILE A 70 7.60 8.09 -1.45
C ILE A 70 7.32 9.37 -0.67
N LEU A 71 6.10 9.91 -0.77
CA LEU A 71 5.69 11.16 -0.13
C LEU A 71 4.17 11.33 -0.08
N HIS A 72 3.64 11.68 1.09
CA HIS A 72 2.20 11.91 1.28
C HIS A 72 1.70 13.19 0.60
N ASP A 73 2.36 14.32 0.85
CA ASP A 73 1.92 15.65 0.39
C ASP A 73 2.37 15.91 -1.06
N ALA A 74 1.69 16.82 -1.78
CA ALA A 74 2.12 17.24 -3.11
C ALA A 74 3.41 18.08 -3.12
N SER A 75 3.82 18.61 -1.95
CA SER A 75 5.03 19.42 -1.77
C SER A 75 5.90 18.87 -0.63
N LEU A 76 7.22 19.05 -0.75
CA LEU A 76 8.20 18.69 0.29
C LEU A 76 8.16 19.62 1.52
N LYS A 77 7.39 20.70 1.49
CA LYS A 77 7.40 21.78 2.51
C LYS A 77 7.19 21.31 3.95
N ARG A 78 6.31 20.32 4.18
CA ARG A 78 6.01 19.86 5.55
C ARG A 78 7.19 19.10 6.16
N MET A 79 7.79 18.23 5.34
CA MET A 79 8.85 17.29 5.74
C MET A 79 10.26 17.91 5.67
N THR A 80 10.42 19.02 4.98
CA THR A 80 11.70 19.67 4.67
C THR A 80 11.62 21.17 4.94
N ASP A 81 12.71 21.90 4.71
CA ASP A 81 12.71 23.37 4.72
C ASP A 81 12.56 23.98 3.32
N VAL A 82 12.24 23.15 2.31
CA VAL A 82 12.13 23.56 0.90
C VAL A 82 10.69 23.39 0.43
N ASP A 83 10.09 24.47 -0.06
CA ASP A 83 8.79 24.42 -0.73
C ASP A 83 8.96 24.03 -2.18
N MET A 84 9.00 22.72 -2.43
CA MET A 84 9.21 22.11 -3.74
C MET A 84 8.03 21.21 -4.08
N ASP A 85 7.34 21.53 -5.17
CA ASP A 85 6.25 20.74 -5.74
C ASP A 85 6.84 19.49 -6.44
N VAL A 86 6.39 18.32 -6.02
CA VAL A 86 6.89 17.03 -6.53
C VAL A 86 6.61 16.87 -8.02
N GLU A 87 5.41 17.23 -8.46
CA GLU A 87 4.95 17.00 -9.83
C GLU A 87 5.61 17.95 -10.83
N LYS A 88 6.32 18.97 -10.33
CA LYS A 88 7.10 19.94 -11.11
C LYS A 88 8.61 19.77 -10.97
N SER A 89 9.07 18.78 -10.21
CA SER A 89 10.49 18.56 -9.91
C SER A 89 10.96 17.20 -10.38
N THR A 90 12.23 17.08 -10.73
CA THR A 90 12.85 15.81 -11.15
C THR A 90 13.37 15.00 -9.97
N ARG A 91 13.60 13.69 -10.14
CA ARG A 91 14.29 12.86 -9.14
C ARG A 91 15.64 13.45 -8.73
N LYS A 92 16.40 13.94 -9.71
CA LYS A 92 17.72 14.55 -9.48
C LYS A 92 17.65 15.79 -8.60
N GLU A 93 16.60 16.59 -8.70
CA GLU A 93 16.40 17.77 -7.86
C GLU A 93 15.94 17.39 -6.46
N ILE A 94 14.95 16.50 -6.36
CA ILE A 94 14.41 16.00 -5.08
C ILE A 94 15.51 15.32 -4.26
N LYS A 95 16.42 14.56 -4.89
CA LYS A 95 17.54 13.90 -4.21
C LYS A 95 18.55 14.86 -3.55
N LYS A 96 18.52 16.16 -3.86
CA LYS A 96 19.35 17.16 -3.19
C LYS A 96 18.73 17.65 -1.87
N VAL A 97 17.43 17.40 -1.67
CA VAL A 97 16.69 17.81 -0.49
C VAL A 97 16.79 16.71 0.57
N LYS A 98 16.85 17.13 1.82
CA LYS A 98 16.74 16.24 2.98
C LYS A 98 15.55 16.67 3.82
N THR A 99 15.01 15.70 4.53
CA THR A 99 14.02 15.96 5.58
C THR A 99 14.62 16.77 6.72
N LYS A 100 13.76 17.25 7.63
CA LYS A 100 14.18 18.03 8.81
C LYS A 100 15.10 17.24 9.74
N GLN A 101 14.99 15.91 9.78
CA GLN A 101 15.92 15.05 10.53
C GLN A 101 17.13 14.58 9.70
N GLY A 102 17.31 15.10 8.48
CA GLY A 102 18.48 14.84 7.65
C GLY A 102 18.41 13.56 6.81
N ASN A 103 17.25 12.91 6.73
CA ASN A 103 17.06 11.75 5.86
C ASN A 103 16.97 12.17 4.39
N PRO A 104 17.53 11.38 3.46
CA PRO A 104 17.29 11.58 2.04
C PRO A 104 15.81 11.31 1.70
N ILE A 105 15.27 12.00 0.70
CA ILE A 105 13.95 11.67 0.16
C ILE A 105 14.00 10.30 -0.53
N LEU A 106 13.07 9.43 -0.16
CA LEU A 106 13.00 8.03 -0.57
C LEU A 106 12.22 7.86 -1.88
N PHE A 107 12.70 6.99 -2.76
CA PHE A 107 12.00 6.58 -3.98
C PHE A 107 11.50 5.15 -3.87
N VAL A 108 10.49 4.80 -4.68
CA VAL A 108 9.82 3.49 -4.63
C VAL A 108 10.78 2.34 -4.91
N ASP A 109 11.64 2.48 -5.92
CA ASP A 109 12.66 1.49 -6.27
C ASP A 109 13.61 1.20 -5.10
N GLU A 110 14.00 2.23 -4.37
CA GLU A 110 14.89 2.11 -3.20
C GLU A 110 14.22 1.35 -2.05
N LEU A 111 12.92 1.57 -1.80
CA LEU A 111 12.20 0.81 -0.78
C LEU A 111 11.94 -0.64 -1.20
N VAL A 112 11.59 -0.84 -2.48
CA VAL A 112 11.42 -2.18 -3.06
C VAL A 112 12.71 -2.97 -2.95
N ASP A 113 13.86 -2.38 -3.30
CA ASP A 113 15.16 -3.04 -3.19
C ASP A 113 15.56 -3.33 -1.75
N TYR A 114 15.22 -2.45 -0.80
CA TYR A 114 15.47 -2.71 0.62
C TYR A 114 14.73 -3.96 1.12
N PHE A 115 13.48 -4.16 0.71
CA PHE A 115 12.67 -5.30 1.13
C PHE A 115 12.82 -6.53 0.23
N ARG A 116 13.55 -6.45 -0.88
CA ARG A 116 13.74 -7.57 -1.79
C ARG A 116 14.35 -8.77 -1.05
N GLY A 117 13.65 -9.91 -1.07
CA GLY A 117 14.08 -11.12 -0.37
C GLY A 117 13.97 -11.08 1.16
N SER A 118 13.31 -10.07 1.73
CA SER A 118 13.01 -9.99 3.17
C SER A 118 11.80 -10.86 3.56
N ASP A 119 11.52 -10.95 4.87
CA ASP A 119 10.37 -11.65 5.45
C ASP A 119 9.14 -10.74 5.65
N ILE A 120 9.09 -9.58 4.96
CA ILE A 120 7.95 -8.68 5.05
C ILE A 120 6.66 -9.39 4.63
N ALA A 121 5.58 -9.17 5.36
CA ALA A 121 4.30 -9.82 5.11
C ALA A 121 3.39 -8.97 4.22
N TYR A 122 3.46 -7.65 4.36
CA TYR A 122 2.48 -6.74 3.78
C TYR A 122 3.05 -5.35 3.46
N ILE A 123 2.75 -4.81 2.27
CA ILE A 123 2.87 -3.38 1.99
C ILE A 123 1.63 -2.87 1.24
N GLU A 124 1.02 -1.82 1.78
CA GLU A 124 0.04 -0.98 1.11
C GLU A 124 0.73 0.20 0.44
N TRP A 125 0.55 0.33 -0.87
CA TRP A 125 1.06 1.42 -1.69
C TRP A 125 -0.09 2.35 -2.04
N GLU A 126 -0.28 3.42 -1.26
CA GLU A 126 -1.31 4.42 -1.52
C GLU A 126 -0.94 5.27 -2.73
N MET A 127 -1.76 5.18 -3.78
CA MET A 127 -1.64 5.95 -5.00
C MET A 127 -2.17 7.38 -4.81
N LYS A 128 -1.27 8.36 -4.66
CA LYS A 128 -1.63 9.79 -4.64
C LYS A 128 -1.67 10.33 -6.07
N SER A 129 -2.82 10.82 -6.50
CA SER A 129 -3.04 11.24 -7.90
C SER A 129 -3.97 12.45 -8.06
N ASP A 130 -3.94 13.37 -7.08
CA ASP A 130 -4.89 14.47 -6.91
C ASP A 130 -5.23 15.21 -8.22
N ASN A 131 -4.22 15.56 -9.02
CA ASN A 131 -4.37 16.39 -10.23
C ASN A 131 -3.95 15.69 -11.53
N TYR A 132 -3.84 14.36 -11.55
CA TYR A 132 -3.39 13.65 -12.75
C TYR A 132 -4.47 13.61 -13.82
N SER A 133 -4.06 13.87 -15.07
CA SER A 133 -4.84 13.54 -16.25
C SER A 133 -4.97 12.01 -16.40
N GLU A 134 -5.93 11.55 -17.21
CA GLU A 134 -6.07 10.11 -17.46
C GLU A 134 -4.82 9.48 -18.11
N GLU A 135 -4.14 10.22 -18.99
CA GLU A 135 -2.87 9.78 -19.58
C GLU A 135 -1.78 9.63 -18.52
N GLN A 136 -1.65 10.63 -17.62
CA GLN A 136 -0.70 10.58 -16.51
C GLN A 136 -1.01 9.42 -15.57
N LEU A 137 -2.29 9.18 -15.26
CA LEU A 137 -2.71 8.05 -14.44
C LEU A 137 -2.31 6.70 -15.05
N ARG A 138 -2.46 6.52 -16.37
CA ARG A 138 -2.05 5.27 -17.05
C ARG A 138 -0.56 5.02 -16.92
N VAL A 139 0.27 6.04 -17.17
CA VAL A 139 1.74 5.96 -17.01
C VAL A 139 2.11 5.66 -15.56
N TYR A 140 1.51 6.40 -14.63
CA TYR A 140 1.77 6.27 -13.21
C TYR A 140 1.40 4.88 -12.65
N CYS A 141 0.19 4.39 -12.94
CA CYS A 141 -0.25 3.07 -12.49
C CYS A 141 0.59 1.94 -13.08
N ASP A 142 0.90 1.97 -14.39
CA ASP A 142 1.73 0.95 -15.04
C ASP A 142 3.15 0.92 -14.45
N LYS A 143 3.76 2.10 -14.26
CA LYS A 143 5.09 2.19 -13.66
C LYS A 143 5.10 1.76 -12.19
N ALA A 144 4.09 2.17 -11.42
CA ALA A 144 3.95 1.77 -10.01
C ALA A 144 3.84 0.25 -9.90
N TYR A 145 2.96 -0.38 -10.69
CA TYR A 145 2.82 -1.83 -10.70
C TYR A 145 4.13 -2.53 -11.02
N LYS A 146 4.79 -2.16 -12.13
CA LYS A 146 6.02 -2.79 -12.58
C LYS A 146 7.14 -2.72 -11.55
N ILE A 147 7.40 -1.53 -10.97
CA ILE A 147 8.47 -1.36 -9.98
C ILE A 147 8.15 -2.12 -8.69
N VAL A 148 6.94 -1.95 -8.16
CA VAL A 148 6.53 -2.55 -6.89
C VAL A 148 6.52 -4.07 -6.97
N MET A 149 6.02 -4.64 -8.06
CA MET A 149 5.88 -6.08 -8.21
C MET A 149 7.19 -6.78 -8.59
N ASP A 150 8.13 -6.09 -9.25
CA ASP A 150 9.44 -6.64 -9.61
C ASP A 150 10.25 -7.12 -8.39
N GLY A 151 10.22 -6.35 -7.29
CA GLY A 151 10.95 -6.68 -6.07
C GLY A 151 10.08 -7.23 -4.94
N LYS A 152 8.82 -7.57 -5.21
CA LYS A 152 7.91 -8.12 -4.19
C LYS A 152 8.45 -9.45 -3.65
N PRO A 153 8.69 -9.58 -2.33
CA PRO A 153 9.10 -10.85 -1.75
C PRO A 153 8.05 -11.96 -1.96
N GLU A 154 8.54 -13.21 -1.99
CA GLU A 154 7.68 -14.37 -2.04
C GLU A 154 6.81 -14.43 -0.78
N GLY A 155 5.52 -14.77 -0.93
CA GLY A 155 4.57 -14.80 0.18
C GLY A 155 4.07 -13.44 0.67
N ALA A 156 4.74 -12.32 0.34
CA ALA A 156 4.28 -10.99 0.71
C ALA A 156 3.03 -10.57 -0.08
N LEU A 157 2.09 -9.92 0.60
CA LEU A 157 0.95 -9.23 0.00
C LEU A 157 1.31 -7.77 -0.26
N TYR A 158 1.51 -7.40 -1.52
CA TYR A 158 1.52 -6.00 -1.94
C TYR A 158 0.15 -5.64 -2.50
N LEU A 159 -0.38 -4.50 -2.08
CA LEU A 159 -1.63 -3.97 -2.61
C LEU A 159 -1.52 -2.48 -2.92
N PHE A 160 -2.36 -2.03 -3.85
CA PHE A 160 -2.47 -0.63 -4.24
C PHE A 160 -3.78 -0.04 -3.72
N SER A 161 -3.71 1.01 -2.92
CA SER A 161 -4.89 1.72 -2.43
C SER A 161 -4.99 3.12 -3.03
N SER A 162 -6.18 3.74 -2.99
CA SER A 162 -6.37 5.12 -3.45
C SER A 162 -7.72 5.68 -3.03
N PHE A 163 -7.77 6.98 -2.73
CA PHE A 163 -9.02 7.75 -2.64
C PHE A 163 -9.57 8.08 -4.04
N ASP A 164 -8.70 8.11 -5.05
CA ASP A 164 -9.06 8.36 -6.44
C ASP A 164 -9.50 7.07 -7.13
N HIS A 165 -10.81 6.97 -7.34
CA HIS A 165 -11.44 5.83 -8.04
C HIS A 165 -10.88 5.63 -9.46
N ARG A 166 -10.40 6.69 -10.12
CA ARG A 166 -9.83 6.61 -11.47
C ARG A 166 -8.56 5.77 -11.47
N SER A 167 -7.69 5.97 -10.48
CA SER A 167 -6.44 5.23 -10.30
C SER A 167 -6.70 3.75 -10.04
N LEU A 168 -7.69 3.41 -9.21
CA LEU A 168 -8.07 2.01 -8.95
C LEU A 168 -8.60 1.34 -10.21
N ARG A 169 -9.49 2.01 -10.94
CA ARG A 169 -10.02 1.50 -12.21
C ARG A 169 -8.90 1.26 -13.23
N ILE A 170 -8.04 2.26 -13.45
CA ILE A 170 -6.94 2.18 -14.42
C ILE A 170 -5.92 1.11 -14.02
N MET A 171 -5.58 0.98 -12.74
CA MET A 171 -4.72 -0.10 -12.24
C MET A 171 -5.31 -1.47 -12.56
N LYS A 172 -6.62 -1.69 -12.33
CA LYS A 172 -7.29 -2.96 -12.67
C LYS A 172 -7.41 -3.21 -14.17
N GLU A 173 -7.58 -2.16 -14.99
CA GLU A 173 -7.60 -2.26 -16.45
C GLU A 173 -6.23 -2.71 -17.01
N LEU A 174 -5.14 -2.13 -16.50
CA LEU A 174 -3.78 -2.41 -16.96
C LEU A 174 -3.21 -3.71 -16.37
N HIS A 175 -3.52 -3.98 -15.10
CA HIS A 175 -3.01 -5.11 -14.32
C HIS A 175 -4.17 -5.81 -13.59
N PRO A 176 -4.91 -6.72 -14.27
CA PRO A 176 -6.06 -7.40 -13.69
C PRO A 176 -5.76 -8.26 -12.45
N ASP A 177 -4.51 -8.65 -12.26
CA ASP A 177 -3.98 -9.38 -11.11
C ASP A 177 -3.58 -8.48 -9.92
N ALA A 178 -3.47 -7.16 -10.13
CA ALA A 178 -3.21 -6.22 -9.06
C ALA A 178 -4.27 -6.32 -7.95
N VAL A 179 -3.80 -6.46 -6.71
CA VAL A 179 -4.67 -6.38 -5.53
C VAL A 179 -4.89 -4.91 -5.23
N CYS A 180 -6.15 -4.49 -5.26
CA CYS A 180 -6.52 -3.09 -5.02
C CYS A 180 -7.47 -2.96 -3.83
N MET A 181 -7.40 -1.82 -3.15
CA MET A 181 -8.24 -1.48 -2.01
C MET A 181 -8.79 -0.06 -2.14
N LEU A 182 -10.09 0.11 -1.96
CA LEU A 182 -10.67 1.45 -1.81
C LEU A 182 -10.27 2.00 -0.43
N ILE A 183 -9.76 3.22 -0.35
CA ILE A 183 -9.65 3.96 0.91
C ILE A 183 -10.65 5.11 0.89
N THR A 184 -11.32 5.33 2.02
CA THR A 184 -12.34 6.37 2.17
C THR A 184 -12.32 6.97 3.57
N GLY A 185 -12.66 8.26 3.67
CA GLY A 185 -12.87 8.94 4.95
C GLY A 185 -14.25 8.65 5.56
N GLU A 186 -15.13 8.01 4.81
CA GLU A 186 -16.45 7.56 5.27
C GLU A 186 -16.32 6.34 6.18
N ALA A 187 -17.32 6.12 7.04
CA ALA A 187 -17.43 4.89 7.80
C ALA A 187 -17.88 3.70 6.93
N MET A 188 -17.77 2.50 7.50
CA MET A 188 -18.34 1.30 6.88
C MET A 188 -19.88 1.39 6.82
N ASN A 189 -20.44 1.46 5.62
CA ASN A 189 -21.89 1.43 5.37
C ASN A 189 -22.20 0.82 3.99
N GLU A 190 -23.48 0.65 3.67
CA GLU A 190 -23.93 0.06 2.39
C GLU A 190 -23.35 0.77 1.17
N LYS A 191 -23.35 2.11 1.17
CA LYS A 191 -22.78 2.92 0.08
C LYS A 191 -21.29 2.64 -0.11
N THR A 192 -20.51 2.57 0.97
CA THR A 192 -19.07 2.24 0.91
C THR A 192 -18.86 0.83 0.33
N ILE A 193 -19.69 -0.14 0.71
CA ILE A 193 -19.64 -1.51 0.19
C ILE A 193 -20.00 -1.55 -1.31
N GLU A 194 -21.08 -0.88 -1.72
CA GLU A 194 -21.53 -0.83 -3.11
C GLU A 194 -20.51 -0.12 -4.00
N THR A 195 -19.92 0.97 -3.51
CA THR A 195 -18.85 1.69 -4.21
C THR A 195 -17.67 0.77 -4.46
N THR A 196 -17.21 0.06 -3.42
CA THR A 196 -16.12 -0.92 -3.52
C THR A 196 -16.41 -2.00 -4.56
N LYS A 197 -17.64 -2.57 -4.54
CA LYS A 197 -18.07 -3.59 -5.51
C LYS A 197 -18.16 -3.06 -6.94
N SER A 198 -18.65 -1.84 -7.13
CA SER A 198 -18.77 -1.24 -8.47
C SER A 198 -17.42 -0.96 -9.14
N LEU A 199 -16.35 -0.81 -8.34
CA LEU A 199 -14.96 -0.76 -8.80
C LEU A 199 -14.35 -2.15 -9.05
N GLY A 200 -15.11 -3.23 -8.87
CA GLY A 200 -14.61 -4.61 -8.99
C GLY A 200 -13.68 -5.02 -7.85
N LEU A 201 -13.75 -4.34 -6.69
CA LEU A 201 -12.87 -4.56 -5.55
C LEU A 201 -13.58 -5.38 -4.47
N ASN A 202 -12.78 -6.06 -3.64
CA ASN A 202 -13.24 -6.83 -2.48
C ASN A 202 -12.59 -6.38 -1.16
N ARG A 203 -11.91 -5.22 -1.17
CA ARG A 203 -11.20 -4.63 -0.02
C ARG A 203 -11.54 -3.15 0.08
N VAL A 204 -11.83 -2.72 1.30
CA VAL A 204 -12.02 -1.31 1.63
C VAL A 204 -11.40 -1.01 2.99
N ALA A 205 -10.72 0.12 3.10
CA ALA A 205 -10.27 0.73 4.34
C ALA A 205 -11.10 1.99 4.58
N CYS A 206 -11.72 2.06 5.74
CA CYS A 206 -12.71 3.07 6.11
C CYS A 206 -12.66 3.32 7.62
N GLY A 207 -13.34 4.37 8.08
CA GLY A 207 -13.55 4.59 9.51
C GLY A 207 -14.27 3.39 10.15
N VAL A 208 -13.81 2.98 11.33
CA VAL A 208 -14.44 1.90 12.12
C VAL A 208 -15.70 2.41 12.85
N GLU A 209 -15.80 3.71 13.09
CA GLU A 209 -16.93 4.36 13.75
C GLU A 209 -17.70 5.23 12.75
N GLY A 210 -19.02 5.04 12.69
CA GLY A 210 -19.99 5.86 11.96
C GLY A 210 -21.41 5.37 12.17
#